data_AF-A0A7L4QWT6-F1
#
_entry.id   AF-A0A7L4QWT6-F1
#
_cell.length_a   1.000
_cell.length_b   1.000
_cell.length_c   1.000
_cell.angle_alpha   90.00
_cell.angle_beta   90.00
_cell.angle_gamma   90.00
#
_symmetry.space_group_name_H-M   'P 1'
#
loop_
_entity.id
_entity.type
_entity.pdbx_description
1 polymer ?
#
loop_
_entity_poly.entity_id
_entity_poly.type
_entity_poly.pdbx_seq_one_letter_code
_entity_poly.pdbx_strand_id
1 'polypeptide(L)' 'TSGGSVIEAIGAIREAGCIIDKVITVVDREDGATENLNEIDVKLIPLVRASDLLADN' A
#
# COMPACT_ATOMS: atom_id res chain seq x y z
N THR A 1 8.39 1.51 3.80
CA THR A 1 7.82 1.22 5.13
C THR A 1 6.87 0.09 4.97
N SER A 2 6.67 -0.70 6.02
CA SER A 2 5.80 -1.87 6.04
C SER A 2 4.33 -1.63 5.69
N GLY A 3 3.84 -0.38 5.63
CA GLY A 3 2.42 -0.09 5.37
C GLY A 3 1.50 -0.32 6.58
N GLY A 4 2.06 -0.52 7.78
CA GLY A 4 1.30 -0.92 8.98
C GLY A 4 0.08 -0.03 9.29
N SER A 5 0.21 1.30 9.21
CA SER A 5 -0.93 2.21 9.47
C SER A 5 -2.09 2.03 8.47
N VAL A 6 -1.78 1.68 7.22
CA VAL A 6 -2.80 1.41 6.20
C VAL A 6 -3.47 0.07 6.46
N ILE A 7 -2.71 -0.94 6.90
CA ILE A 7 -3.24 -2.26 7.26
C ILE A 7 -4.20 -2.16 8.45
N GLU A 8 -3.85 -1.38 9.48
CA GLU A 8 -4.73 -1.11 10.62
C GLU A 8 -6.04 -0.45 10.17
N ALA A 9 -5.96 0.56 9.30
CA ALA A 9 -7.13 1.24 8.76
C ALA A 9 -8.01 0.29 7.93
N ILE A 10 -7.41 -0.58 7.12
CA ILE A 10 -8.14 -1.61 6.36
C ILE A 10 -8.89 -2.55 7.29
N GLY A 11 -8.24 -2.99 8.38
CA GLY A 11 -8.86 -3.82 9.43
C GLY A 11 -10.12 -3.16 9.99
N ALA A 12 -10.01 -1.92 10.45
CA ALA A 12 -11.14 -1.18 11.00
C ALA A 12 -12.30 -0.99 10.00
N ILE A 13 -12.00 -0.75 8.72
CA ILE A 13 -13.04 -0.59 7.68
C ILE A 13 -13.69 -1.93 7.35
N ARG A 14 -12.92 -3.03 7.31
CA ARG A 14 -13.45 -4.39 7.10
C ARG A 14 -14.32 -4.85 8.28
N GLU A 15 -13.96 -4.50 9.51
CA GLU A 15 -14.80 -4.74 10.71
C GLU A 15 -16.16 -4.06 10.61
N ALA A 16 -16.25 -2.93 9.91
CA ALA A 16 -17.52 -2.24 9.61
C ALA A 16 -18.33 -2.89 8.46
N GLY A 17 -17.88 -4.02 7.91
CA GLY A 17 -18.54 -4.76 6.83
C GLY A 17 -18.26 -4.22 5.42
N CYS A 18 -17.28 -3.33 5.28
CA CYS A 18 -16.88 -2.79 3.99
C CYS A 18 -15.85 -3.69 3.28
N ILE A 19 -15.77 -3.54 1.96
CA ILE A 19 -14.79 -4.25 1.13
C ILE A 19 -13.70 -3.26 0.72
N ILE A 20 -12.45 -3.65 0.90
CA ILE A 20 -11.28 -2.95 0.37
C ILE A 20 -10.45 -3.94 -0.43
N ASP A 21 -10.19 -3.59 -1.68
CA ASP A 21 -9.43 -4.36 -2.66
C ASP A 21 -8.19 -3.60 -3.16
N LYS A 22 -8.13 -2.27 -2.98
CA LYS A 22 -7.05 -1.41 -3.49
C LYS A 22 -6.69 -0.29 -2.53
N VAL A 23 -5.41 0.07 -2.51
CA VAL A 23 -4.87 1.28 -1.89
C VAL A 23 -4.12 2.06 -2.95
N ILE A 24 -4.36 3.37 -3.04
CA ILE A 24 -3.62 4.26 -3.93
C ILE A 24 -2.69 5.12 -3.07
N THR A 25 -1.42 5.19 -3.44
CA THR A 25 -0.42 6.04 -2.78
C THR A 25 0.29 6.90 -3.80
N VAL A 26 0.79 8.07 -3.37
CA VAL A 26 1.62 8.92 -4.24
C VAL A 26 2.94 8.22 -4.51
N VAL A 27 3.67 7.83 -3.46
CA VAL A 27 4.98 7.19 -3.58
C VAL A 27 4.94 5.82 -2.92
N ASP A 28 5.29 4.76 -3.66
CA ASP A 28 5.73 3.51 -3.06
C ASP A 28 7.25 3.58 -2.86
N ARG A 29 7.69 3.43 -1.62
CA ARG A 29 9.12 3.46 -1.26
C ARG A 29 9.82 2.12 -1.50
N GLU A 30 9.10 1.10 -2.00
CA GLU A 30 9.64 -0.22 -2.30
C GLU A 30 10.30 -0.88 -1.08
N ASP A 31 9.68 -0.67 0.08
CA ASP A 31 10.18 -1.08 1.40
C ASP A 31 9.08 -1.84 2.16
N GLY A 32 8.49 -2.83 1.48
CA GLY A 32 7.60 -3.86 2.03
C GLY A 32 6.10 -3.61 2.03
N ALA A 33 5.62 -2.40 1.69
CA ALA A 33 4.18 -2.10 1.74
C ALA A 33 3.36 -2.91 0.71
N THR A 34 3.90 -3.09 -0.50
CA THR A 34 3.22 -3.83 -1.58
C THR A 34 3.03 -5.29 -1.20
N GLU A 35 4.06 -5.94 -0.66
CA GLU A 35 4.02 -7.33 -0.23
C GLU A 35 3.02 -7.53 0.90
N ASN A 36 3.12 -6.71 1.96
CA ASN A 36 2.25 -6.82 3.13
C ASN A 36 0.77 -6.57 2.80
N LEU A 37 0.47 -5.66 1.86
CA LEU A 37 -0.91 -5.44 1.41
C LEU A 37 -1.44 -6.61 0.56
N ASN A 38 -0.59 -7.20 -0.28
CA ASN A 38 -0.97 -8.38 -1.06
C ASN A 38 -1.29 -9.59 -0.17
N GLU A 39 -0.60 -9.76 0.98
CA GLU A 39 -0.89 -10.82 1.96
C GLU A 39 -2.31 -10.75 2.55
N ILE A 40 -2.94 -9.57 2.52
CA ILE A 40 -4.32 -9.35 2.99
C ILE A 40 -5.31 -9.11 1.85
N ASP A 41 -4.96 -9.54 0.63
CA ASP A 41 -5.74 -9.41 -0.60
C ASP A 41 -6.06 -7.95 -0.98
N VAL A 42 -5.11 -7.04 -0.76
CA VAL A 42 -5.23 -5.61 -1.13
C VAL A 42 -4.09 -5.22 -2.06
N LYS A 43 -4.41 -4.67 -3.22
CA LYS A 43 -3.41 -4.21 -4.18
C LYS A 43 -2.94 -2.78 -3.87
N LEU A 44 -1.63 -2.57 -3.71
CA LEU A 44 -1.06 -1.22 -3.72
C LEU A 44 -0.90 -0.70 -5.15
N ILE A 45 -1.37 0.52 -5.39
CA ILE A 45 -1.25 1.23 -6.67
C ILE A 45 -0.47 2.53 -6.40
N PRO A 46 0.85 2.54 -6.61
CA PRO A 46 1.62 3.77 -6.56
C PRO A 46 1.41 4.64 -7.81
N LEU A 47 1.45 5.96 -7.63
CA LEU A 47 1.59 6.89 -8.75
C LEU A 47 3.04 6.95 -9.25
N VAL A 48 4.01 6.86 -8.32
CA VAL A 48 5.44 6.73 -8.59
C VAL A 48 6.10 5.78 -7.59
N ARG A 49 7.19 5.14 -7.98
CA ARG A 49 8.04 4.33 -7.12
C ARG A 49 9.29 5.10 -6.69
N ALA A 50 9.94 4.69 -5.61
CA ALA A 50 11.22 5.24 -5.21
C ALA A 50 12.27 5.08 -6.32
N SER A 51 12.30 3.94 -7.01
CA SER A 51 13.15 3.75 -8.20
C SER A 51 12.88 4.78 -9.30
N ASP A 52 11.62 5.15 -9.56
CA ASP A 52 11.27 6.18 -10.55
C ASP A 52 11.80 7.57 -10.15
N LEU A 53 11.88 7.87 -8.86
CA LEU A 53 12.35 9.16 -8.32
C LEU A 53 13.87 9.23 -8.15
N LEU A 54 14.51 8.08 -7.98
CA LEU A 54 15.97 7.97 -7.83
C LEU A 54 16.67 7.76 -9.18
N ALA A 55 15.92 7.42 -10.21
CA ALA A 55 16.38 7.41 -11.59
C ALA A 55 16.51 8.85 -12.12
N ASP A 56 17.48 9.61 -11.62
CA ASP A 56 17.96 10.86 -12.21
C ASP A 56 19.47 11.03 -11.93
N ASN A 57 20.28 10.36 -12.77
CA ASN A 57 21.56 10.78 -13.41
C ASN A 57 22.11 9.64 -14.29
#